data_AF-A0A803LQK7-F1
#
_entry.id   AF-A0A803LQK7-F1
#
_cell.length_a   1.000
_cell.length_b   1.000
_cell.length_c   1.000
_cell.angle_alpha   90.00
_cell.angle_beta   90.00
_cell.angle_gamma   90.00
#
_symmetry.space_group_name_H-M   'P 1'
#
loop_
_entity.id
_entity.type
_entity.pdbx_description
1 polymer ?
#
loop_
_entity_poly.entity_id
_entity_poly.type
_entity_poly.pdbx_seq_one_letter_code
_entity_poly.pdbx_strand_id
1 'polypeptide(L)'
;LVNSEHPLAKAIIEYAKKFSEDKEHQTWAEAREFMAISGHGVKAIVNNKDILIENKSLMLNQGITIPVEAEKLLSKAEVISILKSMNVESIIVTGDNKGTANSIVEQVGIETVIAEAKPE
;
A
#
# COMPACT_ATOMS: atom_id res chain seq x y z
N LEU A 1 -11.02 7.79 1.02
CA LEU A 1 -10.33 6.74 1.80
C LEU A 1 -11.25 6.03 2.78
N VAL A 2 -12.07 6.75 3.57
CA VAL A 2 -12.97 6.14 4.59
C VAL A 2 -13.94 5.08 4.03
N ASN A 3 -14.28 5.16 2.73
CA ASN A 3 -15.14 4.20 2.03
C ASN A 3 -14.36 3.21 1.13
N SER A 4 -13.05 3.06 1.31
CA SER A 4 -12.25 2.15 0.49
C SER A 4 -12.40 0.71 0.96
N GLU A 5 -12.79 -0.18 0.07
CA GLU A 5 -12.87 -1.63 0.36
C GLU A 5 -11.49 -2.32 0.37
N HIS A 6 -10.45 -1.63 -0.10
CA HIS A 6 -9.12 -2.22 -0.22
C HIS A 6 -8.53 -2.59 1.16
N PRO A 7 -8.01 -3.83 1.36
CA PRO A 7 -7.50 -4.28 2.66
C PRO A 7 -6.44 -3.36 3.28
N LEU A 8 -5.49 -2.89 2.47
CA LEU A 8 -4.48 -1.92 2.91
C LEU A 8 -5.09 -0.60 3.39
N ALA A 9 -6.13 -0.09 2.71
CA ALA A 9 -6.77 1.16 3.10
C ALA A 9 -7.51 1.00 4.44
N LYS A 10 -8.19 -0.14 4.65
CA LYS A 10 -8.80 -0.48 5.96
C LYS A 10 -7.76 -0.52 7.06
N ALA A 11 -6.64 -1.22 6.85
CA ALA A 11 -5.55 -1.32 7.83
C ALA A 11 -4.96 0.05 8.21
N ILE A 12 -4.75 0.94 7.22
CA ILE A 12 -4.27 2.30 7.47
C ILE A 12 -5.27 3.11 8.32
N ILE A 13 -6.57 3.03 7.99
CA ILE A 13 -7.63 3.73 8.74
C ILE A 13 -7.72 3.22 10.18
N GLU A 14 -7.72 1.90 10.37
CA GLU A 14 -7.75 1.29 11.70
C GLU A 14 -6.53 1.67 12.54
N TYR A 15 -5.34 1.66 11.93
CA TYR A 15 -4.13 2.11 12.61
C TYR A 15 -4.25 3.59 12.99
N ALA A 16 -4.64 4.47 12.07
CA ALA A 16 -4.76 5.90 12.33
C ALA A 16 -5.77 6.22 13.45
N LYS A 17 -6.88 5.49 13.53
CA LYS A 17 -7.86 5.60 14.64
C LYS A 17 -7.28 5.26 16.02
N LYS A 18 -6.19 4.49 16.11
CA LYS A 18 -5.53 4.18 17.40
C LYS A 18 -4.77 5.37 17.98
N PHE A 19 -4.42 6.36 17.15
CA PHE A 19 -3.63 7.52 17.54
C PHE A 19 -4.44 8.82 17.67
N SER A 20 -5.76 8.77 17.47
CA SER A 20 -6.64 9.90 17.76
C SER A 20 -7.02 9.91 19.24
N GLU A 21 -6.80 11.04 19.91
CA GLU A 21 -7.18 11.25 21.32
C GLU A 21 -8.71 11.20 21.53
N ASP A 22 -9.48 11.50 20.47
CA ASP A 22 -10.94 11.52 20.49
C ASP A 22 -11.52 10.41 19.59
N LYS A 23 -11.70 9.21 20.19
CA LYS A 23 -12.14 8.00 19.46
C LYS A 23 -13.59 8.06 18.98
N GLU A 24 -14.40 8.96 19.53
CA GLU A 24 -15.84 9.05 19.23
C GLU A 24 -16.20 10.15 18.23
N HIS A 25 -15.40 11.23 18.12
CA HIS A 25 -15.73 12.39 17.28
C HIS A 25 -14.69 12.73 16.21
N GLN A 26 -13.98 11.73 15.69
CA GLN A 26 -12.98 12.00 14.65
C GLN A 26 -13.64 12.43 13.33
N THR A 27 -13.54 13.73 13.05
CA THR A 27 -13.99 14.32 11.79
C THR A 27 -12.84 14.24 10.78
N TRP A 28 -12.92 13.31 9.85
CA TRP A 28 -11.96 13.18 8.75
C TRP A 28 -12.28 14.20 7.66
N ALA A 29 -11.26 14.90 7.16
CA ALA A 29 -11.44 15.79 6.02
C ALA A 29 -11.95 15.00 4.79
N GLU A 30 -12.91 15.58 4.09
CA GLU A 30 -13.48 14.98 2.88
C GLU A 30 -12.45 15.00 1.74
N ALA A 31 -12.34 13.87 1.04
CA ALA A 31 -11.55 13.75 -0.17
C ALA A 31 -12.44 13.94 -1.40
N ARG A 32 -12.04 14.84 -2.29
CA ARG A 32 -12.71 15.14 -3.57
C ARG A 32 -11.83 14.71 -4.73
N GLU A 33 -12.42 14.59 -5.92
CA GLU A 33 -11.69 14.24 -7.15
C GLU A 33 -10.79 13.00 -6.99
N PHE A 34 -11.28 11.98 -6.29
CA PHE A 34 -10.54 10.75 -6.06
C PHE A 34 -10.35 9.99 -7.37
N MET A 35 -9.10 9.62 -7.67
CA MET A 35 -8.72 8.86 -8.85
C MET A 35 -7.80 7.71 -8.46
N ALA A 36 -8.11 6.50 -8.93
CA ALA A 36 -7.20 5.37 -8.88
C ALA A 36 -6.29 5.37 -10.12
N ILE A 37 -4.98 5.31 -9.89
CA ILE A 37 -3.97 5.19 -10.94
C ILE A 37 -3.51 3.73 -10.94
N SER A 38 -4.09 2.92 -11.83
CA SER A 38 -3.88 1.47 -11.85
C SER A 38 -2.40 1.10 -11.82
N GLY A 39 -2.00 0.24 -10.87
CA GLY A 39 -0.62 -0.19 -10.66
C GLY A 39 0.31 0.84 -10.01
N HIS A 40 -0.13 2.07 -9.80
CA HIS A 40 0.74 3.16 -9.35
C HIS A 40 0.30 3.82 -8.05
N GLY A 41 -1.00 3.95 -7.78
CA GLY A 41 -1.46 4.63 -6.56
C GLY A 41 -2.82 5.27 -6.68
N VAL A 42 -3.05 6.33 -5.89
CA VAL A 42 -4.27 7.14 -5.89
C VAL A 42 -3.95 8.63 -5.79
N LYS A 43 -4.80 9.46 -6.39
CA LYS A 43 -4.80 10.93 -6.26
C LYS A 43 -6.14 11.39 -5.69
N ALA A 44 -6.13 12.43 -4.86
CA ALA A 44 -7.34 13.13 -4.43
C ALA A 44 -7.03 14.58 -4.03
N ILE A 45 -8.06 15.38 -3.85
CA ILE A 45 -7.98 16.73 -3.26
C ILE A 45 -8.56 16.68 -1.85
N VAL A 46 -7.77 17.11 -0.85
CA VAL A 46 -8.20 17.23 0.55
C VAL A 46 -7.82 18.62 1.04
N ASN A 47 -8.78 19.38 1.60
CA ASN A 47 -8.55 20.76 2.06
C ASN A 47 -7.87 21.64 0.98
N ASN A 48 -8.33 21.54 -0.27
CA ASN A 48 -7.77 22.26 -1.43
C ASN A 48 -6.29 21.93 -1.76
N LYS A 49 -5.76 20.81 -1.25
CA LYS A 49 -4.42 20.32 -1.55
C LYS A 49 -4.49 19.02 -2.32
N ASP A 50 -3.66 18.91 -3.35
CA ASP A 50 -3.41 17.63 -4.03
C ASP A 50 -2.72 16.67 -3.06
N ILE A 51 -3.34 15.52 -2.86
CA ILE A 51 -2.82 14.39 -2.09
C ILE A 51 -2.53 13.25 -3.07
N LEU A 52 -1.25 12.88 -3.16
CA LEU A 52 -0.76 11.80 -4.00
C LEU A 52 -0.26 10.67 -3.09
N ILE A 53 -0.78 9.46 -3.29
CA ILE A 53 -0.27 8.25 -2.66
C ILE A 53 0.16 7.34 -3.80
N GLU A 54 1.46 7.34 -4.11
CA GLU A 54 2.02 6.73 -5.30
C GLU A 54 3.20 5.80 -4.97
N ASN A 55 3.55 4.92 -5.91
CA ASN A 55 4.77 4.13 -5.84
C ASN A 55 6.00 4.97 -6.29
N LYS A 56 7.19 4.50 -5.90
CA LYS A 56 8.47 5.15 -6.24
C LYS A 56 8.63 5.41 -7.75
N SER A 57 8.17 4.48 -8.59
CA SER A 57 8.34 4.61 -10.04
C SER A 57 7.55 5.78 -10.62
N LEU A 58 6.30 5.99 -10.19
CA LEU A 58 5.47 7.10 -10.68
C LEU A 58 6.01 8.44 -10.17
N MET A 59 6.40 8.52 -8.90
CA MET A 59 6.98 9.73 -8.31
C MET A 59 8.21 10.19 -9.11
N LEU A 60 9.13 9.28 -9.42
CA LEU A 60 10.33 9.60 -10.19
C LEU A 60 10.00 10.03 -11.63
N ASN A 61 9.02 9.39 -12.27
CA ASN A 61 8.58 9.75 -13.61
C ASN A 61 7.95 11.16 -13.68
N GLN A 62 7.33 11.62 -12.58
CA GLN A 62 6.81 12.99 -12.45
C GLN A 62 7.88 14.01 -12.02
N GLY A 63 9.13 13.57 -11.82
CA GLY A 63 10.22 14.43 -11.35
C GLY A 63 10.17 14.75 -9.85
N ILE A 64 9.37 14.01 -9.07
CA ILE A 64 9.31 14.16 -7.62
C ILE A 64 10.58 13.53 -7.01
N THR A 65 11.39 14.36 -6.35
CA THR A 65 12.57 13.90 -5.63
C THR A 65 12.16 13.22 -4.33
N ILE A 66 12.65 12.00 -4.11
CA ILE A 66 12.40 11.25 -2.88
C ILE A 66 13.54 11.54 -1.89
N PRO A 67 13.25 12.06 -0.68
CA PRO A 67 14.27 12.28 0.34
C PRO A 67 14.97 10.98 0.72
N VAL A 68 16.27 11.05 1.02
CA VAL A 68 17.10 9.87 1.37
C VAL A 68 16.56 9.17 2.62
N GLU A 69 15.96 9.92 3.54
CA GLU A 69 15.29 9.38 4.73
C GLU A 69 14.10 8.48 4.37
N ALA A 70 13.36 8.83 3.32
CA ALA A 70 12.26 8.00 2.81
C ALA A 70 12.76 6.75 2.08
N GLU A 71 13.97 6.78 1.52
CA GLU A 71 14.61 5.58 0.95
C GLU A 71 15.07 4.58 2.04
N LYS A 72 15.26 5.04 3.27
CA LYS A 72 15.63 4.20 4.42
C LYS A 72 14.43 3.51 5.09
N LEU A 73 13.22 3.67 4.54
CA LEU A 73 12.05 2.92 5.01
C LEU A 73 12.23 1.41 4.79
N LEU A 74 11.49 0.62 5.57
CA LEU A 74 11.54 -0.84 5.53
C LEU A 74 11.34 -1.36 4.10
N SER A 75 12.27 -2.20 3.66
CA SER A 75 12.15 -2.99 2.44
C SER A 75 10.96 -3.95 2.51
N LYS A 76 10.49 -4.42 1.35
CA LYS A 76 9.43 -5.43 1.28
C LYS A 76 9.74 -6.66 2.16
N ALA A 77 10.99 -7.13 2.12
CA ALA A 77 11.43 -8.27 2.93
C ALA A 77 11.37 -7.98 4.44
N GLU A 78 11.78 -6.78 4.88
CA GLU A 78 11.69 -6.39 6.29
C GLU A 78 10.23 -6.30 6.76
N VAL A 79 9.33 -5.77 5.92
CA VAL A 79 7.89 -5.75 6.22
C VAL A 79 7.35 -7.16 6.37
N ILE A 80 7.68 -8.07 5.45
CA ILE A 80 7.27 -9.48 5.54
C ILE A 80 7.83 -10.15 6.80
N SER A 81 9.09 -9.87 7.16
CA SER A 81 9.71 -10.41 8.39
C SER A 81 8.95 -9.97 9.65
N ILE A 82 8.55 -8.69 9.72
CA ILE A 82 7.73 -8.18 10.83
C ILE A 82 6.37 -8.89 10.88
N LEU A 83 5.68 -9.03 9.75
CA LEU A 83 4.40 -9.74 9.69
C LEU A 83 4.53 -11.20 10.16
N LYS A 84 5.59 -11.91 9.74
CA LYS A 84 5.89 -13.26 10.23
C LYS A 84 6.11 -13.26 11.75
N SER A 85 6.83 -12.28 12.30
CA SER A 85 7.04 -12.16 13.76
C SER A 85 5.76 -11.90 14.55
N MET A 86 4.76 -11.30 13.90
CA MET A 86 3.41 -11.08 14.43
C MET A 86 2.49 -12.30 14.18
N ASN A 87 3.03 -13.41 13.68
CA ASN A 87 2.28 -14.62 13.34
C ASN A 87 1.21 -14.40 12.25
N VAL A 88 1.43 -13.41 11.38
CA VAL A 88 0.59 -13.10 10.21
C VAL A 88 1.18 -13.78 8.98
N GLU A 89 0.44 -14.72 8.42
CA GLU A 89 0.79 -15.39 7.17
C GLU A 89 0.59 -14.45 5.98
N SER A 90 1.58 -14.40 5.09
CA SER A 90 1.56 -13.55 3.89
C SER A 90 1.57 -14.42 2.64
N ILE A 91 0.62 -14.20 1.73
CA ILE A 91 0.48 -14.93 0.46
C ILE A 91 0.52 -13.91 -0.69
N ILE A 92 1.22 -14.21 -1.79
CA ILE A 92 1.16 -13.40 -3.01
C ILE A 92 0.09 -13.96 -3.96
N VAL A 93 -0.78 -13.11 -4.47
CA VAL A 93 -1.71 -13.44 -5.58
C VAL A 93 -1.43 -12.49 -6.74
N THR A 94 -1.11 -13.03 -7.90
CA THR A 94 -0.78 -12.24 -9.10
C THR A 94 -1.32 -12.89 -10.37
N GLY A 95 -1.65 -12.07 -11.37
CA GLY A 95 -1.97 -12.51 -12.72
C GLY A 95 -0.74 -12.81 -13.59
N ASP A 96 0.48 -12.55 -13.07
CA ASP A 96 1.73 -12.83 -13.77
C ASP A 96 1.99 -14.32 -13.94
N ASN A 97 2.87 -14.67 -14.87
CA ASN A 97 3.33 -16.03 -15.05
C ASN A 97 4.10 -16.55 -13.82
N LYS A 98 4.19 -17.88 -13.69
CA LYS A 98 4.85 -18.55 -12.56
C LYS A 98 6.32 -18.16 -12.38
N GLY A 99 7.06 -17.93 -13.46
CA GLY A 99 8.47 -17.57 -13.38
C GLY A 99 8.68 -16.23 -12.66
N THR A 100 7.96 -15.21 -13.10
CA THR A 100 7.97 -13.87 -12.46
C THR A 100 7.48 -13.94 -11.02
N ALA A 101 6.40 -14.68 -10.78
CA ALA A 101 5.82 -14.84 -9.45
C ALA A 101 6.81 -15.50 -8.46
N ASN A 102 7.52 -16.55 -8.89
CA ASN A 102 8.52 -17.26 -8.09
C ASN A 102 9.72 -16.37 -7.72
N SER A 103 10.24 -15.59 -8.67
CA SER A 103 11.34 -14.66 -8.38
C SER A 103 10.96 -13.62 -7.33
N ILE A 104 9.71 -13.15 -7.33
CA ILE A 104 9.24 -12.19 -6.33
C ILE A 104 9.16 -12.83 -4.94
N VAL A 105 8.58 -14.02 -4.80
CA VAL A 105 8.48 -14.67 -3.48
C VAL A 105 9.84 -15.02 -2.88
N GLU A 106 10.81 -15.46 -3.70
CA GLU A 106 12.18 -15.68 -3.26
C GLU A 106 12.82 -14.38 -2.75
N GLN A 107 12.61 -13.27 -3.46
CA GLN A 107 13.17 -11.97 -3.07
C GLN A 107 12.59 -11.43 -1.76
N VAL A 108 11.32 -11.67 -1.47
CA VAL A 108 10.64 -11.11 -0.29
C VAL A 108 10.48 -12.11 0.88
N GLY A 109 10.84 -13.37 0.68
CA GLY A 109 10.79 -14.42 1.71
C GLY A 109 9.39 -14.94 2.03
N ILE A 110 8.49 -14.98 1.03
CA ILE A 110 7.13 -15.55 1.16
C ILE A 110 7.14 -17.00 0.66
N GLU A 111 6.41 -17.90 1.34
CA GLU A 111 6.40 -19.33 1.02
C GLU A 111 5.25 -19.72 0.06
N THR A 112 4.22 -18.90 -0.07
CA THR A 112 3.02 -19.23 -0.84
C THR A 112 2.72 -18.17 -1.89
N VAL A 113 2.56 -18.62 -3.15
CA VAL A 113 2.16 -17.77 -4.28
C VAL A 113 1.10 -18.44 -5.15
N ILE A 114 0.11 -17.65 -5.54
CA ILE A 114 -0.90 -17.98 -6.56
C ILE A 114 -0.58 -17.12 -7.78
N ALA A 115 0.02 -17.75 -8.80
CA ALA A 115 0.34 -17.12 -10.08
C ALA A 115 -0.77 -17.38 -11.11
N GLU A 116 -0.76 -16.61 -12.21
CA GLU A 116 -1.72 -16.74 -13.32
C GLU A 116 -3.18 -16.62 -12.85
N ALA A 117 -3.42 -15.91 -11.75
CA ALA A 117 -4.74 -15.70 -11.20
C ALA A 117 -5.60 -14.89 -12.18
N LYS A 118 -6.85 -15.32 -12.37
CA LYS A 118 -7.84 -14.61 -13.18
C LYS A 118 -8.80 -13.84 -12.27
N PRO A 119 -9.17 -12.60 -12.60
CA PRO A 119 -10.31 -11.95 -11.95
C PRO A 119 -11.56 -12.81 -12.12
N GLU A 120 -12.37 -12.89 -11.07
CA GLU A 120 -13.73 -13.42 -11.14
C GLU A 120 -14.65 -12.49 -11.95
#